data_AF-A0A9Q9DQM1-F1
#
_entry.id   AF-A0A9Q9DQM1-F1
#
_cell.length_a   1.000
_cell.length_b   1.000
_cell.length_c   1.000
_cell.angle_alpha   90.00
_cell.angle_beta   90.00
_cell.angle_gamma   90.00
#
_symmetry.space_group_name_H-M   'P 1'
#
loop_
_entity.id
_entity.type
_entity.pdbx_description
1 polymer ?
#
loop_
_entity_poly.entity_id
_entity_poly.type
_entity_poly.pdbx_seq_one_letter_code
_entity_poly.pdbx_strand_id
1 'polypeptide(L)'
;MSFNCSTIPETTSTDAGVAGAGTLLSFIITNILSILLSAAIILLGLRKSTSAPISRKLLQSFSDQQILTGIGIQSVGLAKMNTMVPYHFFIIWLLSLLSTATNLATLLALVNDFKRDWVLRWIRQFLMFVNMSLGILSGIFILQTVTKNMSPRLPIACVWQVESKGSSDNAALSIAGTIAVIAGQVITFGFATWYLHNRSNPKWLKTVQVIGLFTCLAMGIGATVRVVLESQAFGSPPEALHLTGPSEGNWSFGQLLPLLLLVLPIINTIEIARGEELKPKSRVDEDTTPLFANGSDMEFQPNPLVGSGNTLFRK
;
A
#
# COMPACT_ATOMS: atom_id res chain seq x y z
N MET A 1 -20.16 23.72 13.02
CA MET A 1 -19.48 24.28 14.20
C MET A 1 -18.34 25.16 13.70
N SER A 2 -18.28 26.43 14.11
CA SER A 2 -17.12 27.28 13.87
C SER A 2 -15.96 26.77 14.71
N PHE A 3 -14.89 26.29 14.07
CA PHE A 3 -13.65 25.93 14.76
C PHE A 3 -12.89 27.22 15.12
N ASN A 4 -12.37 27.31 16.34
CA ASN A 4 -11.66 28.49 16.82
C ASN A 4 -10.15 28.31 16.66
N CYS A 5 -9.52 29.16 15.85
CA CYS A 5 -8.07 29.15 15.59
C CYS A 5 -7.29 30.21 16.37
N SER A 6 -8.00 31.06 17.13
CA SER A 6 -7.41 32.14 17.92
C SER A 6 -6.98 31.65 19.31
N THR A 7 -7.64 30.63 19.85
CA THR A 7 -7.35 30.04 21.17
C THR A 7 -6.68 28.69 21.02
N ILE A 8 -5.45 28.56 21.54
CA ILE A 8 -4.72 27.28 21.54
C ILE A 8 -5.28 26.41 22.68
N PRO A 9 -5.77 25.19 22.39
CA PRO A 9 -6.20 24.26 23.43
C PRO A 9 -5.08 23.92 24.42
N GLU A 10 -5.41 23.73 25.70
CA GLU A 10 -4.45 23.33 26.72
C GLU A 10 -3.99 21.87 26.57
N THR A 11 -4.89 21.02 26.07
CA THR A 11 -4.68 19.58 25.88
C THR A 11 -5.16 19.12 24.51
N THR A 12 -4.64 17.99 24.06
CA THR A 12 -5.02 17.33 22.80
C THR A 12 -5.61 15.96 23.10
N SER A 13 -6.72 15.58 22.45
CA SER A 13 -7.29 14.23 22.60
C SER A 13 -6.50 13.19 21.79
N THR A 14 -6.30 12.00 22.35
CA THR A 14 -5.74 10.86 21.60
C THR A 14 -6.73 10.33 20.54
N ASP A 15 -6.23 9.82 19.41
CA ASP A 15 -7.05 9.15 18.37
C ASP A 15 -6.45 7.80 18.00
N ALA A 16 -6.78 6.81 18.84
CA ALA A 16 -6.38 5.42 18.72
C ALA A 16 -6.89 4.73 17.44
N GLY A 17 -7.87 5.29 16.71
CA GLY A 17 -8.31 4.74 15.44
C GLY A 17 -7.29 4.98 14.31
N VAL A 18 -6.58 6.11 14.39
CA VAL A 18 -5.62 6.55 13.38
C VAL A 18 -4.18 6.22 13.77
N ALA A 19 -3.78 6.60 14.98
CA ALA A 19 -2.42 6.44 15.49
C ALA A 19 -2.27 5.23 16.43
N GLY A 20 -3.28 4.36 16.48
CA GLY A 20 -3.28 3.18 17.33
C GLY A 20 -2.28 2.11 16.93
N ALA A 21 -1.74 1.41 17.94
CA ALA A 21 -0.73 0.37 17.74
C ALA A 21 -1.10 -0.66 16.66
N GLY A 22 -2.34 -1.19 16.70
CA GLY A 22 -2.78 -2.19 15.74
C GLY A 22 -2.97 -1.67 14.31
N THR A 23 -3.45 -0.43 14.15
CA THR A 23 -3.55 0.22 12.82
C THR A 23 -2.16 0.41 12.21
N LEU A 24 -1.23 0.96 12.99
CA LEU A 24 0.15 1.18 12.55
C LEU A 24 0.84 -0.15 12.21
N LEU A 25 0.73 -1.15 13.09
CA LEU A 25 1.34 -2.46 12.90
C LEU A 25 0.77 -3.17 11.65
N SER A 26 -0.53 -3.04 11.37
CA SER A 26 -1.13 -3.62 10.17
C SER A 26 -0.50 -3.08 8.88
N PHE A 27 -0.32 -1.75 8.79
CA PHE A 27 0.34 -1.12 7.65
C PHE A 27 1.81 -1.54 7.52
N ILE A 28 2.54 -1.61 8.64
CA ILE A 28 3.96 -1.98 8.68
C ILE A 28 4.14 -3.44 8.26
N ILE A 29 3.39 -4.38 8.85
CA ILE A 29 3.46 -5.81 8.51
C ILE A 29 3.13 -6.01 7.03
N THR A 30 2.04 -5.40 6.55
CA THR A 30 1.63 -5.52 5.14
C THR A 30 2.71 -5.00 4.20
N ASN A 31 3.35 -3.88 4.53
CA ASN A 31 4.43 -3.33 3.73
C ASN A 31 5.66 -4.24 3.68
N ILE A 32 6.10 -4.75 4.84
CA ILE A 32 7.25 -5.68 4.94
C ILE A 32 6.97 -6.95 4.14
N LEU A 33 5.81 -7.59 4.37
CA LEU A 33 5.43 -8.81 3.66
C LEU A 33 5.33 -8.59 2.16
N SER A 34 4.75 -7.46 1.73
CA SER A 34 4.61 -7.15 0.31
C SER A 34 5.95 -6.92 -0.37
N ILE A 35 6.88 -6.21 0.28
CA ILE A 35 8.24 -6.00 -0.24
C ILE A 35 9.00 -7.33 -0.31
N LEU A 36 8.91 -8.18 0.72
CA LEU A 36 9.56 -9.49 0.74
C LEU A 36 9.01 -10.42 -0.35
N LEU A 37 7.68 -10.48 -0.52
CA LEU A 37 7.04 -11.28 -1.57
C LEU A 37 7.40 -10.75 -2.97
N SER A 38 7.40 -9.42 -3.15
CA SER A 38 7.84 -8.78 -4.39
C SER A 38 9.29 -9.12 -4.70
N ALA A 39 10.19 -9.02 -3.71
CA ALA A 39 11.59 -9.38 -3.85
C ALA A 39 11.76 -10.85 -4.25
N ALA A 40 11.05 -11.77 -3.57
CA ALA A 40 11.08 -13.19 -3.89
C ALA A 40 10.62 -13.47 -5.33
N ILE A 41 9.51 -12.88 -5.78
CA ILE A 41 8.99 -13.05 -7.14
C ILE A 41 9.98 -12.52 -8.18
N ILE A 42 10.55 -11.33 -7.95
CA ILE A 42 11.53 -10.72 -8.87
C ILE A 42 12.80 -11.59 -8.94
N LEU A 43 13.34 -12.03 -7.80
CA LEU A 43 14.54 -12.88 -7.73
C LEU A 43 14.34 -14.25 -8.41
N LEU A 44 13.17 -14.88 -8.23
CA LEU A 44 12.81 -16.12 -8.92
C LEU A 44 12.71 -15.92 -10.44
N GLY A 45 12.09 -14.81 -10.86
CA GLY A 45 12.01 -14.42 -12.28
C GLY A 45 13.37 -14.10 -12.91
N LEU A 46 14.37 -13.70 -12.13
CA LEU A 46 15.76 -13.57 -12.59
C LEU A 46 16.44 -14.93 -12.80
N ARG A 47 16.16 -15.91 -11.93
CA ARG A 47 16.77 -17.25 -11.96
C ARG A 47 16.15 -18.23 -12.98
N LYS A 48 15.22 -17.79 -13.86
CA LYS A 48 14.46 -18.66 -14.79
C LYS A 48 13.73 -19.84 -14.11
N SER A 49 13.57 -19.80 -12.78
CA SER A 49 12.95 -20.87 -12.01
C SER A 49 11.48 -20.57 -11.76
N THR A 50 10.68 -21.64 -11.82
CA THR A 50 9.28 -21.83 -11.39
C THR A 50 8.48 -20.57 -11.01
N SER A 51 7.33 -20.43 -11.66
CA SER A 51 6.28 -19.50 -11.24
C SER A 51 5.93 -19.73 -9.77
N ALA A 52 5.84 -18.64 -9.00
CA ALA A 52 5.38 -18.65 -7.62
C ALA A 52 3.92 -18.18 -7.55
N PRO A 53 2.94 -18.98 -8.02
CA PRO A 53 1.57 -18.54 -8.17
C PRO A 53 0.92 -18.20 -6.84
N ILE A 54 1.37 -18.83 -5.75
CA ILE A 54 0.89 -18.55 -4.39
C ILE A 54 1.34 -17.16 -3.94
N SER A 55 2.64 -16.88 -4.01
CA SER A 55 3.20 -15.58 -3.63
C SER A 55 2.61 -14.43 -4.45
N ARG A 56 2.34 -14.65 -5.75
CA ARG A 56 1.70 -13.64 -6.61
C ARG A 56 0.30 -13.26 -6.12
N LYS A 57 -0.54 -14.25 -5.82
CA LYS A 57 -1.92 -14.02 -5.34
C LYS A 57 -1.92 -13.41 -3.93
N LEU A 58 -1.04 -13.89 -3.05
CA LEU A 58 -0.89 -13.35 -1.70
C LEU A 58 -0.47 -11.88 -1.73
N LEU A 59 0.54 -11.54 -2.55
CA LEU A 59 1.00 -10.17 -2.76
C LEU A 59 -0.11 -9.26 -3.32
N GLN A 60 -0.87 -9.76 -4.28
CA GLN A 60 -2.01 -9.03 -4.83
C GLN A 60 -3.04 -8.72 -3.73
N SER A 61 -3.41 -9.71 -2.91
CA SER A 61 -4.39 -9.55 -1.83
C SER A 61 -3.93 -8.53 -0.78
N PHE A 62 -2.67 -8.59 -0.34
CA PHE A 62 -2.11 -7.60 0.59
C PHE A 62 -2.12 -6.18 0.01
N SER A 63 -1.76 -6.03 -1.25
CA SER A 63 -1.79 -4.73 -1.94
C SER A 63 -3.20 -4.16 -2.04
N ASP A 64 -4.19 -5.00 -2.32
CA ASP A 64 -5.59 -4.59 -2.47
C ASP A 64 -6.21 -4.19 -1.12
N GLN A 65 -5.82 -4.86 -0.02
CA GLN A 65 -6.18 -4.42 1.32
C GLN A 65 -5.52 -3.09 1.67
N GLN A 66 -4.21 -2.97 1.44
CA GLN A 66 -3.42 -1.79 1.80
C GLN A 66 -3.91 -0.52 1.09
N ILE A 67 -4.31 -0.62 -0.18
CA ILE A 67 -4.80 0.55 -0.92
C ILE A 67 -6.16 1.03 -0.41
N LEU A 68 -7.07 0.10 -0.07
CA LEU A 68 -8.38 0.44 0.46
C LEU A 68 -8.31 1.00 1.88
N THR A 69 -7.52 0.38 2.76
CA THR A 69 -7.30 0.89 4.12
C THR A 69 -6.57 2.23 4.10
N GLY A 70 -5.59 2.40 3.19
CA GLY A 70 -4.86 3.65 2.97
C GLY A 70 -5.76 4.80 2.52
N ILE A 71 -6.69 4.57 1.58
CA ILE A 71 -7.68 5.56 1.16
C ILE A 71 -8.64 5.87 2.31
N GLY A 72 -9.10 4.84 3.03
CA GLY A 72 -10.01 4.99 4.16
C GLY A 72 -9.44 5.88 5.26
N ILE A 73 -8.20 5.62 5.69
CA ILE A 73 -7.59 6.40 6.78
C ILE A 73 -7.30 7.86 6.39
N GLN A 74 -6.89 8.09 5.13
CA GLN A 74 -6.72 9.45 4.61
C GLN A 74 -8.06 10.19 4.52
N SER A 75 -9.13 9.51 4.11
CA SER A 75 -10.48 10.07 4.06
C SER A 75 -10.98 10.44 5.45
N VAL A 76 -10.73 9.61 6.47
CA VAL A 76 -11.05 9.91 7.87
C VAL A 76 -10.26 11.13 8.38
N GLY A 77 -8.98 11.23 8.02
CA GLY A 77 -8.16 12.40 8.35
C GLY A 77 -8.74 13.70 7.80
N LEU A 78 -9.15 13.69 6.53
CA LEU A 78 -9.79 14.86 5.90
C LEU A 78 -11.17 15.15 6.49
N ALA A 79 -11.98 14.13 6.78
CA ALA A 79 -13.29 14.32 7.40
C ALA A 79 -13.19 14.93 8.81
N LYS A 80 -12.14 14.57 9.56
CA LYS A 80 -11.86 15.09 10.91
C LYS A 80 -10.91 16.29 10.93
N MET A 81 -10.65 16.96 9.80
CA MET A 81 -9.66 18.04 9.71
C MET A 81 -9.91 19.22 10.68
N ASN A 82 -11.15 19.43 11.11
CA ASN A 82 -11.53 20.52 12.02
C ASN A 82 -11.24 20.21 13.50
N THR A 83 -10.97 18.95 13.84
CA THR A 83 -10.74 18.50 15.22
C THR A 83 -9.41 17.77 15.39
N MET A 84 -8.86 17.22 14.31
CA MET A 84 -7.61 16.48 14.31
C MET A 84 -6.40 17.42 14.29
N VAL A 85 -5.39 17.11 15.09
CA VAL A 85 -4.13 17.89 15.15
C VAL A 85 -3.14 17.47 14.06
N PRO A 86 -2.15 18.32 13.71
CA PRO A 86 -1.10 18.01 12.74
C PRO A 86 -0.36 16.69 13.01
N TYR A 87 -0.24 16.29 14.28
CA TYR A 87 0.38 15.05 14.68
C TYR A 87 -0.26 13.80 14.05
N HIS A 88 -1.56 13.57 14.28
CA HIS A 88 -2.28 12.43 13.70
C HIS A 88 -2.28 12.50 12.18
N PHE A 89 -2.38 13.72 11.64
CA PHE A 89 -2.38 13.96 10.21
C PHE A 89 -1.02 13.64 9.55
N PHE A 90 0.08 13.88 10.25
CA PHE A 90 1.43 13.49 9.83
C PHE A 90 1.58 11.96 9.81
N ILE A 91 1.04 11.26 10.82
CA ILE A 91 1.00 9.79 10.83
C ILE A 91 0.21 9.25 9.63
N ILE A 92 -0.99 9.79 9.36
CA ILE A 92 -1.79 9.43 8.17
C ILE A 92 -0.99 9.58 6.88
N TRP A 93 -0.24 10.68 6.77
CA TRP A 93 0.60 10.94 5.61
C TRP A 93 1.71 9.90 5.46
N LEU A 94 2.39 9.50 6.54
CA LEU A 94 3.38 8.41 6.52
C LEU A 94 2.76 7.05 6.14
N LEU A 95 1.57 6.75 6.64
CA LEU A 95 0.83 5.53 6.27
C LEU A 95 0.45 5.50 4.78
N SER A 96 0.15 6.67 4.20
CA SER A 96 -0.05 6.82 2.75
C SER A 96 1.22 6.53 1.95
N LEU A 97 2.40 6.91 2.45
CA LEU A 97 3.68 6.55 1.83
C LEU A 97 3.94 5.04 1.88
N LEU A 98 3.65 4.37 3.00
CA LEU A 98 3.72 2.91 3.10
C LEU A 98 2.76 2.24 2.12
N SER A 99 1.52 2.75 2.00
CA SER A 99 0.57 2.28 0.99
C SER A 99 1.11 2.43 -0.43
N THR A 100 1.69 3.58 -0.76
CA THR A 100 2.32 3.82 -2.08
C THR A 100 3.49 2.87 -2.34
N ALA A 101 4.34 2.62 -1.34
CA ALA A 101 5.47 1.67 -1.44
C ALA A 101 4.98 0.25 -1.73
N THR A 102 3.98 -0.22 -0.98
CA THR A 102 3.37 -1.56 -1.15
C THR A 102 2.77 -1.73 -2.54
N ASN A 103 2.03 -0.72 -2.99
CA ASN A 103 1.35 -0.73 -4.28
C ASN A 103 2.35 -0.70 -5.46
N LEU A 104 3.41 0.11 -5.35
CA LEU A 104 4.49 0.14 -6.33
C LEU A 104 5.27 -1.17 -6.37
N ALA A 105 5.67 -1.73 -5.22
CA ALA A 105 6.37 -3.01 -5.14
C ALA A 105 5.55 -4.13 -5.82
N THR A 106 4.25 -4.18 -5.55
CA THR A 106 3.35 -5.15 -6.18
C THR A 106 3.27 -4.97 -7.69
N LEU A 107 3.19 -3.73 -8.17
CA LEU A 107 3.15 -3.43 -9.61
C LEU A 107 4.46 -3.85 -10.31
N LEU A 108 5.61 -3.69 -9.66
CA LEU A 108 6.90 -4.15 -10.19
C LEU A 108 6.95 -5.68 -10.32
N ALA A 109 6.44 -6.43 -9.34
CA ALA A 109 6.46 -7.89 -9.37
C ALA A 109 5.38 -8.52 -10.28
N LEU A 110 4.21 -7.89 -10.39
CA LEU A 110 3.02 -8.43 -11.05
C LEU A 110 2.65 -7.72 -12.36
N VAL A 111 3.56 -6.94 -12.95
CA VAL A 111 3.31 -6.16 -14.18
C VAL A 111 2.69 -6.96 -15.32
N ASN A 112 3.14 -8.21 -15.52
CA ASN A 112 2.63 -9.06 -16.59
C ASN A 112 1.20 -9.54 -16.32
N ASP A 113 0.87 -9.74 -15.04
CA ASP A 113 -0.48 -10.19 -14.63
C ASP A 113 -1.49 -9.04 -14.83
N PHE A 114 -1.11 -7.79 -14.50
CA PHE A 114 -1.98 -6.62 -14.72
C PHE A 114 -2.13 -6.22 -16.20
N LYS A 115 -1.17 -6.56 -17.07
CA LYS A 115 -1.30 -6.31 -18.51
C LYS A 115 -2.38 -7.19 -19.16
N ARG A 116 -2.68 -8.36 -18.58
CA ARG A 116 -3.70 -9.30 -19.10
C ARG A 116 -5.12 -8.74 -18.97
N ASP A 117 -5.46 -8.23 -17.78
CA ASP A 117 -6.83 -7.82 -17.46
C ASP A 117 -6.95 -6.30 -17.42
N TRP A 118 -7.52 -5.71 -18.47
CA TRP A 118 -7.58 -4.25 -18.61
C TRP A 118 -8.46 -3.57 -17.54
N VAL A 119 -9.58 -4.18 -17.15
CA VAL A 119 -10.51 -3.64 -16.14
C VAL A 119 -9.83 -3.54 -14.78
N LEU A 120 -9.23 -4.63 -14.30
CA LEU A 120 -8.53 -4.67 -13.02
C LEU A 120 -7.35 -3.67 -13.00
N ARG A 121 -6.67 -3.51 -14.13
CA ARG A 121 -5.63 -2.49 -14.31
C ARG A 121 -6.17 -1.07 -14.15
N TRP A 122 -7.30 -0.72 -14.77
CA TRP A 122 -7.88 0.61 -14.64
C TRP A 122 -8.40 0.89 -13.24
N ILE A 123 -9.09 -0.08 -12.62
CA ILE A 123 -9.55 0.05 -11.22
C ILE A 123 -8.35 0.31 -10.31
N ARG A 124 -7.29 -0.49 -10.46
CA ARG A 124 -6.08 -0.36 -9.64
C ARG A 124 -5.37 0.98 -9.88
N GLN A 125 -5.24 1.41 -11.13
CA GLN A 125 -4.63 2.70 -11.47
C GLN A 125 -5.44 3.88 -10.90
N PHE A 126 -6.77 3.78 -10.96
CA PHE A 126 -7.68 4.76 -10.38
C PHE A 126 -7.55 4.82 -8.85
N LEU A 127 -7.55 3.67 -8.16
CA LEU A 127 -7.35 3.62 -6.72
C LEU A 127 -5.97 4.16 -6.32
N MET A 128 -4.91 3.85 -7.09
CA MET A 128 -3.57 4.39 -6.84
C MET A 128 -3.53 5.91 -7.04
N PHE A 129 -4.26 6.41 -8.04
CA PHE A 129 -4.41 7.84 -8.26
C PHE A 129 -5.12 8.52 -7.09
N VAL A 130 -6.23 7.97 -6.61
CA VAL A 130 -6.95 8.48 -5.43
C VAL A 130 -6.05 8.50 -4.20
N ASN A 131 -5.31 7.41 -3.93
CA ASN A 131 -4.37 7.34 -2.82
C ASN A 131 -3.28 8.43 -2.93
N MET A 132 -2.71 8.63 -4.13
CA MET A 132 -1.72 9.69 -4.38
C MET A 132 -2.33 11.08 -4.18
N SER A 133 -3.52 11.36 -4.74
CA SER A 133 -4.18 12.66 -4.60
C SER A 133 -4.45 13.00 -3.13
N LEU A 134 -4.97 12.04 -2.37
CA LEU A 134 -5.16 12.19 -0.92
C LEU A 134 -3.82 12.38 -0.19
N GLY A 135 -2.77 11.67 -0.60
CA GLY A 135 -1.44 11.78 -0.02
C GLY A 135 -0.78 13.14 -0.28
N ILE A 136 -0.98 13.72 -1.47
CA ILE A 136 -0.53 15.06 -1.84
C ILE A 136 -1.30 16.11 -1.04
N LEU A 137 -2.63 15.99 -0.97
CA LEU A 137 -3.44 16.90 -0.15
C LEU A 137 -2.96 16.87 1.30
N SER A 138 -2.75 15.69 1.86
CA SER A 138 -2.26 15.56 3.22
C SER A 138 -0.86 16.18 3.39
N GLY A 139 0.02 15.97 2.43
CA GLY A 139 1.35 16.59 2.39
C GLY A 139 1.30 18.12 2.31
N ILE A 140 0.36 18.72 1.58
CA ILE A 140 0.21 20.18 1.49
C ILE A 140 -0.18 20.77 2.84
N PHE A 141 -1.12 20.14 3.57
CA PHE A 141 -1.47 20.58 4.92
C PHE A 141 -0.25 20.52 5.85
N ILE A 142 0.52 19.43 5.82
CA ILE A 142 1.75 19.31 6.62
C ILE A 142 2.79 20.37 6.22
N LEU A 143 3.01 20.57 4.92
CA LEU A 143 3.93 21.61 4.44
C LEU A 143 3.55 22.99 4.98
N GLN A 144 2.26 23.35 4.93
CA GLN A 144 1.76 24.61 5.44
C GLN A 144 1.93 24.73 6.96
N THR A 145 1.76 23.64 7.73
CA THR A 145 2.01 23.67 9.18
C THR A 145 3.46 23.97 9.53
N VAL A 146 4.41 23.40 8.78
CA VAL A 146 5.85 23.63 8.95
C VAL A 146 6.22 25.05 8.51
N THR A 147 5.74 25.51 7.36
CA THR A 147 6.03 26.86 6.83
C THR A 147 5.50 27.97 7.73
N LYS A 148 4.35 27.78 8.37
CA LYS A 148 3.75 28.78 9.27
C LYS A 148 4.19 28.65 10.73
N ASN A 149 4.99 27.65 11.05
CA ASN A 149 5.40 27.30 12.42
C ASN A 149 4.19 27.26 13.37
N MET A 150 3.18 26.49 12.95
CA MET A 150 1.89 26.41 13.64
C MET A 150 2.03 25.66 14.97
N SER A 151 1.30 26.12 15.99
CA SER A 151 1.28 25.43 17.29
C SER A 151 0.69 24.02 17.13
N PRO A 152 1.36 22.97 17.64
CA PRO A 152 1.06 21.58 17.31
C PRO A 152 -0.28 21.06 17.88
N ARG A 153 -0.92 21.81 18.78
CA ARG A 153 -2.21 21.49 19.41
C ARG A 153 -3.41 22.08 18.68
N LEU A 154 -3.19 22.98 17.72
CA LEU A 154 -4.29 23.56 16.96
C LEU A 154 -4.78 22.55 15.91
N PRO A 155 -6.09 22.51 15.60
CA PRO A 155 -6.61 21.65 14.54
C PRO A 155 -5.98 21.96 13.19
N ILE A 156 -5.76 20.95 12.35
CA ILE A 156 -5.07 21.09 11.06
C ILE A 156 -5.78 22.06 10.10
N ALA A 157 -7.11 22.20 10.20
CA ALA A 157 -7.88 23.17 9.43
C ALA A 157 -7.46 24.64 9.67
N CYS A 158 -6.90 24.95 10.85
CA CYS A 158 -6.44 26.30 11.20
C CYS A 158 -5.23 26.77 10.39
N VAL A 159 -4.59 25.87 9.63
CA VAL A 159 -3.42 26.21 8.81
C VAL A 159 -3.71 27.33 7.81
N TRP A 160 -4.96 27.50 7.37
CA TRP A 160 -5.34 28.56 6.44
C TRP A 160 -5.66 29.91 7.10
N GLN A 161 -5.93 29.92 8.40
CA GLN A 161 -6.35 31.14 9.14
C GLN A 161 -5.22 31.77 9.96
N VAL A 162 -4.25 30.97 10.40
CA VAL A 162 -3.16 31.46 11.26
C VAL A 162 -2.09 32.18 10.42
N GLU A 163 -1.62 33.32 10.93
CA GLU A 163 -0.49 34.07 10.38
C GLU A 163 0.84 33.34 10.63
N SER A 164 1.81 33.50 9.73
CA SER A 164 3.12 32.86 9.87
C SER A 164 3.89 33.46 11.05
N LYS A 165 4.35 32.62 11.98
CA LYS A 165 5.18 33.03 13.13
C LYS A 165 6.68 33.09 12.80
N GLY A 166 7.06 33.05 11.53
CA GLY A 166 8.45 32.97 11.06
C GLY A 166 8.99 31.54 11.00
N SER A 167 10.16 31.37 10.36
CA SER A 167 10.82 30.07 10.18
C SER A 167 11.78 29.76 11.33
N SER A 168 11.73 28.56 11.87
CA SER A 168 12.77 28.03 12.77
C SER A 168 14.03 27.64 11.99
N ASP A 169 15.18 27.53 12.66
CA ASP A 169 16.47 27.21 12.01
C ASP A 169 16.47 25.86 11.26
N ASN A 170 15.61 24.92 11.67
CA ASN A 170 15.43 23.61 10.99
C ASN A 170 14.27 23.59 9.99
N ALA A 171 13.56 24.70 9.80
CA ALA A 171 12.39 24.77 8.94
C ALA A 171 12.76 24.49 7.47
N ALA A 172 13.89 24.99 6.99
CA ALA A 172 14.32 24.79 5.60
C ALA A 172 14.49 23.30 5.26
N LEU A 173 15.11 22.52 6.14
CA LEU A 173 15.30 21.08 5.94
C LEU A 173 13.97 20.32 5.96
N SER A 174 13.08 20.66 6.89
CA SER A 174 11.75 20.05 7.00
C SER A 174 10.85 20.39 5.81
N ILE A 175 10.88 21.64 5.34
CA ILE A 175 10.18 22.12 4.15
C ILE A 175 10.71 21.40 2.90
N ALA A 176 12.04 21.39 2.71
CA ALA A 176 12.67 20.73 1.57
C ALA A 176 12.36 19.23 1.56
N GLY A 177 12.43 18.57 2.72
CA GLY A 177 12.07 17.16 2.87
C GLY A 177 10.61 16.88 2.53
N THR A 178 9.68 17.73 2.99
CA THR A 178 8.25 17.58 2.71
C THR A 178 7.95 17.77 1.22
N ILE A 179 8.53 18.78 0.59
CA ILE A 179 8.41 19.02 -0.86
C ILE A 179 8.99 17.83 -1.65
N ALA A 180 10.15 17.32 -1.25
CA ALA A 180 10.77 16.17 -1.89
C ALA A 180 9.89 14.92 -1.82
N VAL A 181 9.22 14.67 -0.69
CA VAL A 181 8.29 13.54 -0.53
C VAL A 181 7.03 13.72 -1.39
N ILE A 182 6.47 14.92 -1.46
CA ILE A 182 5.31 15.22 -2.32
C ILE A 182 5.67 15.02 -3.80
N ALA A 183 6.80 15.59 -4.24
CA ALA A 183 7.30 15.40 -5.59
C ALA A 183 7.59 13.92 -5.89
N GLY A 184 8.17 13.21 -4.92
CA GLY A 184 8.42 11.77 -4.98
C GLY A 184 7.15 10.97 -5.26
N GLN A 185 6.03 11.27 -4.58
CA GLN A 185 4.76 10.59 -4.84
C GLN A 185 4.26 10.78 -6.28
N VAL A 186 4.34 12.00 -6.82
CA VAL A 186 3.95 12.30 -8.21
C VAL A 186 4.84 11.54 -9.20
N ILE A 187 6.16 11.57 -8.99
CA ILE A 187 7.13 10.87 -9.81
C ILE A 187 6.88 9.36 -9.77
N THR A 188 6.66 8.79 -8.58
CA THR A 188 6.37 7.38 -8.38
C THR A 188 5.10 6.96 -9.11
N PHE A 189 4.02 7.73 -9.04
CA PHE A 189 2.78 7.42 -9.76
C PHE A 189 2.97 7.53 -11.28
N GLY A 190 3.64 8.58 -11.76
CA GLY A 190 3.94 8.74 -13.18
C GLY A 190 4.78 7.59 -13.72
N PHE A 191 5.81 7.19 -12.97
CA PHE A 191 6.66 6.05 -13.29
C PHE A 191 5.88 4.73 -13.26
N ALA A 192 5.01 4.51 -12.26
CA ALA A 192 4.17 3.31 -12.17
C ALA A 192 3.23 3.20 -13.38
N THR A 193 2.58 4.30 -13.74
CA THR A 193 1.69 4.40 -14.92
C THR A 193 2.47 4.10 -16.19
N TRP A 194 3.62 4.76 -16.36
CA TRP A 194 4.48 4.60 -17.51
C TRP A 194 4.99 3.16 -17.64
N TYR A 195 5.47 2.57 -16.54
CA TYR A 195 5.98 1.21 -16.50
C TYR A 195 4.90 0.17 -16.87
N LEU A 196 3.67 0.38 -16.41
CA LEU A 196 2.54 -0.48 -16.74
C LEU A 196 2.14 -0.42 -18.23
N HIS A 197 2.26 0.75 -18.86
CA HIS A 197 1.87 0.96 -20.26
C HIS A 197 3.02 0.72 -21.25
N ASN A 198 4.27 0.82 -20.82
CA ASN A 198 5.42 0.66 -21.70
C ASN A 198 5.51 -0.78 -22.22
N ARG A 199 5.63 -0.93 -23.54
CA ARG A 199 5.53 -2.21 -24.28
C ARG A 199 6.89 -2.79 -24.69
N SER A 200 8.00 -2.13 -24.39
CA SER A 200 9.30 -2.45 -25.00
C SER A 200 10.37 -2.99 -24.04
N ASN A 201 11.02 -4.07 -24.51
CA ASN A 201 12.28 -4.68 -24.09
C ASN A 201 12.36 -5.36 -22.69
N PRO A 202 12.45 -6.70 -22.62
CA PRO A 202 12.47 -7.46 -21.36
C PRO A 202 13.75 -7.25 -20.53
N LYS A 203 14.89 -6.88 -21.16
CA LYS A 203 16.16 -6.66 -20.44
C LYS A 203 16.11 -5.42 -19.55
N TRP A 204 15.57 -4.32 -20.07
CA TRP A 204 15.49 -3.06 -19.34
C TRP A 204 14.43 -3.13 -18.23
N LEU A 205 13.36 -3.89 -18.46
CA LEU A 205 12.31 -4.14 -17.47
C LEU A 205 12.83 -4.80 -16.19
N LYS A 206 13.80 -5.72 -16.28
CA LYS A 206 14.43 -6.36 -15.12
C LYS A 206 15.27 -5.38 -14.30
N THR A 207 16.05 -4.53 -14.95
CA THR A 207 16.81 -3.47 -14.27
C THR A 207 15.89 -2.54 -13.50
N VAL A 208 14.79 -2.14 -14.12
CA VAL A 208 13.78 -1.26 -13.53
C VAL A 208 13.10 -1.91 -12.32
N GLN A 209 12.81 -3.21 -12.35
CA GLN A 209 12.27 -3.96 -11.21
C GLN A 209 13.21 -3.93 -10.01
N VAL A 210 14.52 -4.17 -10.23
CA VAL A 210 15.50 -4.20 -9.15
C VAL A 210 15.68 -2.80 -8.54
N ILE A 211 15.89 -1.77 -9.36
CA ILE A 211 16.03 -0.39 -8.88
C ILE A 211 14.76 0.05 -8.14
N GLY A 212 13.59 -0.18 -8.74
CA GLY A 212 12.31 0.17 -8.13
C GLY A 212 12.07 -0.56 -6.80
N LEU A 213 12.49 -1.81 -6.68
CA LEU A 213 12.40 -2.56 -5.42
C LEU A 213 13.28 -1.95 -4.33
N PHE A 214 14.52 -1.55 -4.65
CA PHE A 214 15.39 -0.84 -3.69
C PHE A 214 14.78 0.50 -3.26
N THR A 215 14.19 1.25 -4.19
CA THR A 215 13.48 2.50 -3.86
C THR A 215 12.28 2.23 -2.95
N CYS A 216 11.47 1.20 -3.22
CA CYS A 216 10.35 0.81 -2.37
C CYS A 216 10.82 0.40 -0.97
N LEU A 217 11.93 -0.34 -0.87
CA LEU A 217 12.53 -0.74 0.40
C LEU A 217 12.99 0.47 1.20
N ALA A 218 13.73 1.40 0.58
CA ALA A 218 14.20 2.61 1.24
C ALA A 218 13.02 3.48 1.73
N MET A 219 11.99 3.64 0.91
CA MET A 219 10.77 4.38 1.26
C MET A 219 10.00 3.70 2.39
N GLY A 220 9.83 2.37 2.32
CA GLY A 220 9.15 1.58 3.35
C GLY A 220 9.86 1.63 4.70
N ILE A 221 11.18 1.45 4.72
CA ILE A 221 11.99 1.55 5.95
C ILE A 221 11.94 2.97 6.50
N GLY A 222 12.15 3.99 5.66
CA GLY A 222 12.16 5.38 6.09
C GLY A 222 10.83 5.82 6.73
N ALA A 223 9.71 5.47 6.10
CA ALA A 223 8.38 5.74 6.65
C ALA A 223 8.12 4.94 7.94
N THR A 224 8.50 3.66 7.99
CA THR A 224 8.32 2.80 9.18
C THR A 224 9.10 3.34 10.39
N VAL A 225 10.38 3.68 10.20
CA VAL A 225 11.22 4.23 11.28
C VAL A 225 10.62 5.53 11.82
N ARG A 226 10.17 6.43 10.93
CA ARG A 226 9.48 7.67 11.32
C ARG A 226 8.20 7.40 12.11
N VAL A 227 7.36 6.47 11.64
CA VAL A 227 6.12 6.09 12.35
C VAL A 227 6.44 5.56 13.76
N VAL A 228 7.39 4.65 13.89
CA VAL A 228 7.73 4.04 15.18
C VAL A 228 8.28 5.06 16.17
N LEU A 229 9.13 5.98 15.73
CA LEU A 229 9.74 6.99 16.61
C LEU A 229 8.75 8.08 17.04
N GLU A 230 7.89 8.55 16.13
CA GLU A 230 7.01 9.69 16.37
C GLU A 230 5.65 9.27 16.98
N SER A 231 5.22 8.02 16.81
CA SER A 231 3.94 7.54 17.34
C SER A 231 3.94 7.41 18.87
N GLN A 232 2.84 7.77 19.54
CA GLN A 232 2.65 7.53 20.98
C GLN A 232 2.52 6.03 21.27
N ALA A 233 2.04 5.26 20.28
CA ALA A 233 1.87 3.82 20.42
C ALA A 233 3.19 3.06 20.63
N PHE A 234 4.30 3.52 20.03
CA PHE A 234 5.59 2.81 20.09
C PHE A 234 6.77 3.66 20.58
N GLY A 235 6.70 4.98 20.39
CA GLY A 235 7.76 5.92 20.72
C GLY A 235 7.32 6.97 21.73
N SER A 236 7.98 8.13 21.68
CA SER A 236 7.73 9.26 22.59
C SER A 236 7.23 10.45 21.76
N PRO A 237 5.93 10.78 21.81
CA PRO A 237 5.40 11.92 21.08
C PRO A 237 5.98 13.23 21.66
N PRO A 238 6.06 14.31 20.88
CA PRO A 238 6.53 15.59 21.38
C PRO A 238 5.76 16.04 22.63
N GLU A 239 6.48 16.36 23.71
CA GLU A 239 5.87 16.80 24.98
C GLU A 239 4.92 17.99 24.79
N ALA A 240 5.21 18.84 23.79
CA ALA A 240 4.39 19.99 23.44
C ALA A 240 2.92 19.66 23.07
N LEU A 241 2.56 18.40 22.78
CA LEU A 241 1.21 18.01 22.39
C LEU A 241 0.22 17.88 23.56
N HIS A 242 0.71 17.62 24.79
CA HIS A 242 -0.12 17.35 25.98
C HIS A 242 -1.31 16.42 25.67
N LEU A 243 -1.01 15.19 25.25
CA LEU A 243 -2.03 14.19 24.92
C LEU A 243 -2.80 13.75 26.17
N THR A 244 -4.12 13.78 26.09
CA THR A 244 -5.05 13.38 27.15
C THR A 244 -6.04 12.35 26.64
N GLY A 245 -6.32 11.33 27.45
CA GLY A 245 -7.18 10.20 27.10
C GLY A 245 -6.47 8.86 27.22
N PRO A 246 -7.12 7.76 26.80
CA PRO A 246 -6.49 6.44 26.74
C PRO A 246 -5.25 6.49 25.84
N SER A 247 -4.17 5.82 26.27
CA SER A 247 -2.96 5.70 25.46
C SER A 247 -3.26 5.09 24.10
N GLU A 248 -2.65 5.61 23.04
CA GLU A 248 -2.77 5.04 21.68
C GLU A 248 -2.16 3.63 21.58
N GLY A 249 -1.34 3.24 22.57
CA GLY A 249 -0.86 1.86 22.75
C GLY A 249 -1.88 0.91 23.38
N ASN A 250 -3.00 1.41 23.92
CA ASN A 250 -4.03 0.55 24.51
C ASN A 250 -4.86 -0.12 23.41
N TRP A 251 -4.89 -1.45 23.46
CA TRP A 251 -5.62 -2.27 22.51
C TRP A 251 -7.13 -2.01 22.58
N SER A 252 -7.73 -1.78 21.41
CA SER A 252 -9.18 -1.67 21.23
C SER A 252 -9.63 -2.46 20.00
N PHE A 253 -10.94 -2.71 19.88
CA PHE A 253 -11.50 -3.42 18.72
C PHE A 253 -11.08 -2.79 17.38
N GLY A 254 -11.09 -1.45 17.29
CA GLY A 254 -10.69 -0.72 16.08
C GLY A 254 -9.22 -0.90 15.69
N GLN A 255 -8.35 -1.21 16.65
CA GLN A 255 -6.93 -1.51 16.39
C GLN A 255 -6.70 -2.99 16.05
N LEU A 256 -7.50 -3.89 16.64
CA LEU A 256 -7.40 -5.33 16.37
C LEU A 256 -7.92 -5.70 14.99
N LEU A 257 -8.99 -5.04 14.54
CA LEU A 257 -9.65 -5.34 13.26
C LEU A 257 -8.68 -5.25 12.06
N PRO A 258 -7.87 -4.18 11.87
CA PRO A 258 -6.88 -4.11 10.80
C PRO A 258 -5.83 -5.25 10.81
N LEU A 259 -5.47 -5.78 11.98
CA LEU A 259 -4.56 -6.92 12.08
C LEU A 259 -5.26 -8.22 11.71
N LEU A 260 -6.51 -8.39 12.13
CA LEU A 260 -7.30 -9.58 11.82
C LEU A 260 -7.58 -9.67 10.31
N LEU A 261 -7.75 -8.53 9.62
CA LEU A 261 -7.90 -8.51 8.17
C LEU A 261 -6.68 -9.06 7.41
N LEU A 262 -5.48 -9.06 8.02
CA LEU A 262 -4.27 -9.68 7.45
C LEU A 262 -4.35 -11.21 7.39
N VAL A 263 -5.34 -11.81 8.06
CA VAL A 263 -5.60 -13.25 7.99
C VAL A 263 -6.30 -13.62 6.67
N LEU A 264 -7.10 -12.72 6.07
CA LEU A 264 -7.83 -13.01 4.83
C LEU A 264 -6.91 -13.38 3.65
N PRO A 265 -5.80 -12.66 3.37
CA PRO A 265 -4.85 -13.05 2.34
C PRO A 265 -4.22 -14.43 2.59
N ILE A 266 -4.03 -14.79 3.87
CA ILE A 266 -3.48 -16.09 4.27
C ILE A 266 -4.51 -17.20 4.04
N ILE A 267 -5.77 -16.99 4.42
CA ILE A 267 -6.87 -17.95 4.17
C ILE A 267 -6.99 -18.24 2.67
N ASN A 268 -7.09 -17.20 1.84
CA ASN A 268 -7.16 -17.35 0.38
C ASN A 268 -5.97 -18.13 -0.18
N THR A 269 -4.79 -17.97 0.44
CA THR A 269 -3.58 -18.70 0.05
C THR A 269 -3.66 -20.18 0.42
N ILE A 270 -4.23 -20.50 1.59
CA ILE A 270 -4.41 -21.88 2.06
C ILE A 270 -5.43 -22.62 1.19
N GLU A 271 -6.56 -22.00 0.86
CA GLU A 271 -7.60 -22.56 -0.03
C GLU A 271 -7.02 -22.96 -1.39
N ILE A 272 -6.21 -22.06 -1.94
CA ILE A 272 -5.45 -22.28 -3.17
C ILE A 272 -4.44 -23.44 -3.02
N ALA A 273 -3.71 -23.49 -1.90
CA ALA A 273 -2.72 -24.55 -1.66
C ALA A 273 -3.38 -25.93 -1.49
N ARG A 274 -4.63 -25.95 -1.02
CA ARG A 274 -5.48 -27.15 -0.93
C ARG A 274 -6.12 -27.54 -2.26
N GLY A 275 -6.03 -26.70 -3.30
CA GLY A 275 -6.60 -26.97 -4.61
C GLY A 275 -8.10 -26.70 -4.71
N GLU A 276 -8.67 -25.95 -3.76
CA GLU A 276 -10.10 -25.58 -3.76
C GLU A 276 -10.42 -24.51 -4.83
N GLU A 277 -9.41 -23.72 -5.26
CA GLU A 277 -9.51 -22.77 -6.38
C GLU A 277 -8.59 -23.13 -7.56
N LEU A 278 -9.16 -23.21 -8.77
CA LEU A 278 -8.41 -23.32 -10.03
C LEU A 278 -7.77 -21.97 -10.39
N LYS A 279 -6.45 -21.94 -10.54
CA LYS A 279 -5.72 -20.73 -10.93
C LYS A 279 -5.69 -20.50 -12.44
N PRO A 280 -5.92 -19.26 -12.92
CA PRO A 280 -5.58 -18.90 -14.29
C PRO A 280 -4.04 -18.92 -14.46
N LYS A 281 -3.54 -19.69 -15.43
CA LYS A 281 -2.10 -19.80 -15.77
C LYS A 281 -1.48 -18.42 -16.01
N SER A 282 -0.27 -18.16 -15.50
CA SER A 282 0.49 -16.92 -15.80
C SER A 282 1.34 -17.13 -17.07
N ARG A 283 1.64 -16.08 -17.85
CA ARG A 283 2.53 -16.20 -19.04
C ARG A 283 3.93 -16.71 -18.70
N VAL A 284 4.38 -16.53 -17.45
CA VAL A 284 5.67 -17.09 -16.99
C VAL A 284 5.62 -18.63 -16.99
N ASP A 285 4.43 -19.23 -16.82
CA ASP A 285 4.21 -20.68 -16.94
C ASP A 285 4.14 -21.16 -18.41
N GLU A 286 3.95 -20.25 -19.37
CA GLU A 286 3.97 -20.60 -20.81
C GLU A 286 5.40 -20.64 -21.37
N ASP A 287 6.32 -19.82 -20.83
CA ASP A 287 7.74 -19.81 -21.22
C ASP A 287 8.55 -20.99 -20.62
N THR A 288 7.99 -21.74 -19.67
CA THR A 288 8.58 -23.00 -19.21
C THR A 288 8.23 -24.12 -20.19
N THR A 289 9.17 -24.47 -21.07
CA THR A 289 9.09 -25.70 -21.87
C THR A 289 8.83 -26.89 -20.94
N PRO A 290 7.80 -27.72 -21.19
CA PRO A 290 7.57 -28.92 -20.40
C PRO A 290 8.81 -29.82 -20.45
N LEU A 291 9.23 -30.35 -19.30
CA LEU A 291 10.34 -31.30 -19.17
C LEU A 291 10.07 -32.65 -19.85
N PHE A 292 8.85 -32.85 -20.37
CA PHE A 292 8.50 -33.96 -21.23
C PHE A 292 8.38 -33.47 -22.67
N ALA A 293 9.45 -33.67 -23.43
CA ALA A 293 9.40 -33.70 -24.87
C ALA A 293 8.95 -35.11 -25.31
N ASN A 294 8.02 -35.15 -26.27
CA ASN A 294 7.43 -36.31 -26.94
C ASN A 294 6.38 -37.10 -26.14
N GLY A 295 5.15 -36.98 -26.63
CA GLY A 295 3.99 -37.77 -26.26
C GLY A 295 2.81 -37.31 -27.07
N SER A 296 2.84 -37.57 -28.39
CA SER A 296 1.60 -37.93 -29.07
C SER A 296 0.88 -38.97 -28.20
N ASP A 297 -0.43 -38.82 -28.04
CA ASP A 297 -1.32 -39.69 -27.25
C ASP A 297 -1.62 -39.18 -25.83
N MET A 298 -2.29 -38.03 -25.74
CA MET A 298 -3.41 -37.93 -24.80
C MET A 298 -4.71 -38.12 -25.59
N GLU A 299 -4.95 -39.39 -25.93
CA GLU A 299 -6.26 -39.85 -26.36
C GLU A 299 -7.23 -39.64 -25.17
N PHE A 300 -8.20 -38.78 -25.40
CA PHE A 300 -9.25 -38.48 -24.44
C PHE A 300 -10.06 -39.76 -24.23
N GLN A 301 -9.82 -40.50 -23.15
CA GLN A 301 -10.66 -41.64 -22.78
C GLN A 301 -12.02 -41.12 -22.30
N PRO A 302 -13.13 -41.32 -23.05
CA PRO A 302 -14.44 -41.02 -22.50
C PRO A 302 -14.78 -42.04 -21.41
N ASN A 303 -15.38 -41.52 -20.34
CA ASN A 303 -15.75 -42.19 -19.12
C ASN A 303 -16.49 -43.54 -19.39
N PRO A 304 -16.05 -44.69 -18.81
CA PRO A 304 -16.60 -46.02 -19.12
C PRO A 304 -18.02 -46.29 -18.54
N LEU A 305 -18.69 -45.26 -18.01
CA LEU A 305 -20.01 -45.37 -17.36
C LEU A 305 -21.17 -44.77 -18.16
N VAL A 306 -20.91 -44.23 -19.36
CA VAL A 306 -21.98 -43.73 -20.26
C VAL A 306 -22.04 -44.66 -21.47
N GLY A 307 -23.06 -45.51 -21.47
CA GLY A 307 -23.21 -46.64 -22.37
C GLY A 307 -23.23 -46.30 -23.85
N SER A 308 -22.71 -47.27 -24.61
CA SER A 308 -22.83 -47.44 -26.06
C SER A 308 -24.24 -47.13 -26.56
N GLY A 309 -24.37 -46.01 -27.27
CA GLY A 309 -25.53 -45.66 -28.08
C GLY A 309 -25.16 -45.74 -29.55
N ASN A 310 -25.06 -46.97 -30.08
CA ASN A 310 -25.12 -47.18 -31.52
C ASN A 310 -26.50 -46.73 -32.04
N THR A 311 -26.52 -46.26 -33.30
CA THR A 311 -27.67 -45.78 -34.09
C THR A 311 -27.97 -44.29 -33.86
N LEU A 312 -28.08 -43.41 -34.85
CA LEU A 312 -28.94 -43.50 -36.04
C LEU A 312 -28.68 -42.27 -36.97
N PHE A 313 -28.69 -42.51 -38.29
CA PHE A 313 -28.85 -41.56 -39.41
C PHE A 313 -27.67 -40.74 -39.97
N ARG A 314 -27.07 -41.33 -41.02
CA ARG A 314 -26.62 -40.67 -42.24
C ARG A 314 -27.78 -40.63 -43.25
N LYS A 315 -28.23 -39.43 -43.62
CA LYS A 315 -28.67 -39.08 -44.98
C LYS A 315 -28.65 -37.57 -45.14
#